data_AF-A0ABD7XIH7-F1
#
_entry.id   AF-A0ABD7XIH7-F1
#
_cell.length_a   1.000
_cell.length_b   1.000
_cell.length_c   1.000
_cell.angle_alpha   90.00
_cell.angle_beta   90.00
_cell.angle_gamma   90.00
#
_symmetry.space_group_name_H-M   'P 1'
#
loop_
_entity.id
_entity.type
_entity.pdbx_description
1 polymer ?
#
loop_
_entity_poly.entity_id
_entity_poly.type
_entity_poly.pdbx_seq_one_letter_code
_entity_poly.pdbx_strand_id
1 'polypeptide(L)'
;MDFQNIQTVKELIHALKQYNQNLATTIFDDTQGYISVAFRKESIERNGKTFQFLCFYPNYEVALYPVVTLLSYLEKLPEQATIAIKNPDGNYSSLYLTIDETIDQGNKYKWLVISDKLSYERFFLTSTLTAQEQALEKMLKELETEHDDTVEYIHNWLCKQNDEFLFQGILKEDRTIKGAVTYCMGKAKEQAENQTSAMVPDEVAFRWIKEYFMLEKLPEMKVIGKVMTTTKKQPAKKEEPKPQRKEVDEQIKLFEL
;
A
#
# COMPACT_ATOMS: atom_id res chain seq x y z
N MET A 1 4.04 10.94 14.88
CA MET A 1 4.44 10.82 16.29
C MET A 1 3.19 10.40 16.98
N ASP A 2 3.21 9.19 17.49
CA ASP A 2 2.00 8.48 17.88
C ASP A 2 2.14 8.18 19.35
N PHE A 3 1.07 8.41 20.11
CA PHE A 3 1.05 8.07 21.52
C PHE A 3 0.14 6.86 21.71
N GLN A 4 0.68 5.86 22.38
CA GLN A 4 0.03 4.58 22.55
C GLN A 4 -0.25 4.35 24.03
N ASN A 5 -1.26 3.53 24.32
CA ASN A 5 -1.56 3.08 25.68
C ASN A 5 -1.82 4.20 26.69
N ILE A 6 -2.52 5.26 26.28
CA ILE A 6 -2.91 6.36 27.18
C ILE A 6 -4.08 5.88 28.06
N GLN A 7 -3.92 5.97 29.38
CA GLN A 7 -4.85 5.44 30.38
C GLN A 7 -5.34 6.50 31.38
N THR A 8 -4.68 7.65 31.47
CA THR A 8 -5.06 8.73 32.39
C THR A 8 -5.26 10.07 31.69
N VAL A 9 -6.04 10.95 32.32
CA VAL A 9 -6.19 12.36 31.86
C VAL A 9 -4.83 13.06 31.78
N LYS A 10 -3.94 12.83 32.75
CA LYS A 10 -2.58 13.40 32.75
C LYS A 10 -1.78 13.02 31.51
N GLU A 11 -1.76 11.73 31.17
CA GLU A 11 -1.06 11.22 29.98
C GLU A 11 -1.66 11.79 28.70
N LEU A 12 -2.99 11.88 28.62
CA LEU A 12 -3.67 12.45 27.47
C LEU A 12 -3.33 13.94 27.29
N ILE A 13 -3.40 14.73 28.36
CA ILE A 13 -3.01 16.15 28.33
C ILE A 13 -1.56 16.30 27.89
N HIS A 14 -0.66 15.47 28.43
CA HIS A 14 0.75 15.49 28.06
C HIS A 14 0.96 15.20 26.55
N ALA A 15 0.28 14.19 26.01
CA ALA A 15 0.35 13.83 24.59
C ALA A 15 -0.23 14.94 23.70
N LEU A 16 -1.43 15.45 24.02
CA LEU A 16 -2.10 16.51 23.27
C LEU A 16 -1.29 17.81 23.19
N LYS A 17 -0.52 18.15 24.23
CA LYS A 17 0.37 19.32 24.25
C LYS A 17 1.54 19.22 23.25
N GLN A 18 1.85 18.04 22.73
CA GLN A 18 2.91 17.85 21.73
C GLN A 18 2.43 18.00 20.28
N TYR A 19 1.11 17.98 20.05
CA TYR A 19 0.53 18.19 18.74
C TYR A 19 0.28 19.67 18.44
N ASN A 20 0.03 19.98 17.16
CA ASN A 20 -0.44 21.31 16.77
C ASN A 20 -1.85 21.55 17.33
N GLN A 21 -1.98 22.60 18.13
CA GLN A 21 -3.17 22.93 18.90
C GLN A 21 -4.39 23.30 18.04
N ASN A 22 -4.18 23.64 16.77
CA ASN A 22 -5.22 23.97 15.80
C ASN A 22 -5.67 22.76 14.96
N LEU A 23 -5.06 21.58 15.12
CA LEU A 23 -5.52 20.37 14.42
C LEU A 23 -6.92 20.00 14.87
N ALA A 24 -7.80 19.67 13.92
CA ALA A 24 -9.08 19.06 14.23
C ALA A 24 -8.85 17.75 14.98
N THR A 25 -9.62 17.53 16.05
CA THR A 25 -9.60 16.29 16.83
C THR A 25 -10.78 15.43 16.40
N THR A 26 -10.48 14.17 16.11
CA THR A 26 -11.44 13.16 15.66
C THR A 26 -11.32 11.92 16.52
N ILE A 27 -12.39 11.14 16.57
CA ILE A 27 -12.37 9.75 17.02
C ILE A 27 -12.70 8.87 15.81
N PHE A 28 -11.98 7.77 15.65
CA PHE A 28 -12.21 6.84 14.56
C PHE A 28 -13.38 5.91 14.88
N ASP A 29 -14.33 5.84 13.96
CA ASP A 29 -15.45 4.93 13.97
C ASP A 29 -15.38 4.05 12.71
N ASP A 30 -15.33 2.72 12.91
CA ASP A 30 -15.18 1.75 11.80
C ASP A 30 -16.35 1.81 10.78
N THR A 31 -17.48 2.45 11.11
CA THR A 31 -18.66 2.54 10.23
C THR A 31 -18.77 3.89 9.52
N GLN A 32 -18.39 4.99 10.18
CA GLN A 32 -18.57 6.35 9.65
C GLN A 32 -17.26 7.13 9.48
N GLY A 33 -16.11 6.54 9.80
CA GLY A 33 -14.80 7.15 9.66
C GLY A 33 -14.49 8.15 10.77
N TYR A 34 -14.14 9.38 10.40
CA TYR A 34 -13.65 10.39 11.35
C TYR A 34 -14.79 11.25 11.92
N ILE A 35 -15.09 11.08 13.20
CA ILE A 35 -16.21 11.75 13.88
C ILE A 35 -15.69 12.67 15.00
N SER A 36 -16.49 13.64 15.42
CA SER A 36 -16.14 14.49 16.58
C SER A 36 -16.07 13.66 17.84
N VAL A 37 -15.14 14.02 18.74
CA VAL A 37 -14.93 13.28 19.97
C VAL A 37 -15.74 13.87 21.12
N ALA A 38 -16.35 13.01 21.94
CA ALA A 38 -16.88 13.38 23.24
C ALA A 38 -16.46 12.36 24.29
N PHE A 39 -16.66 12.69 25.55
CA PHE A 39 -16.46 11.76 26.65
C PHE A 39 -17.53 11.92 27.72
N ARG A 40 -17.82 10.84 28.43
CA ARG A 40 -18.77 10.82 29.55
C ARG A 40 -18.22 9.95 30.68
N LYS A 41 -18.70 10.18 31.89
CA LYS A 41 -18.39 9.32 33.02
C LYS A 41 -19.12 7.99 32.87
N GLU A 42 -18.40 6.88 32.96
CA GLU A 42 -18.95 5.54 33.03
C GLU A 42 -18.42 4.79 34.25
N SER A 43 -19.07 3.68 34.57
CA SER A 43 -18.64 2.80 35.65
C SER A 43 -18.87 1.34 35.31
N ILE A 44 -17.97 0.48 35.76
CA ILE A 44 -18.11 -0.98 35.69
C ILE A 44 -17.97 -1.58 37.08
N GLU A 45 -18.69 -2.68 37.31
CA GLU A 45 -18.48 -3.50 38.50
C GLU A 45 -17.59 -4.70 38.15
N ARG A 46 -16.52 -4.89 38.92
CA ARG A 46 -15.67 -6.07 38.84
C ARG A 46 -15.32 -6.53 40.25
N ASN A 47 -15.59 -7.81 40.54
CA ASN A 47 -15.29 -8.42 41.84
C ASN A 47 -15.88 -7.64 43.03
N GLY A 48 -17.11 -7.13 42.88
CA GLY A 48 -17.78 -6.34 43.93
C GLY A 48 -17.22 -4.93 44.14
N LYS A 49 -16.31 -4.46 43.28
CA LYS A 49 -15.79 -3.08 43.28
C LYS A 49 -16.29 -2.31 42.06
N THR A 50 -16.78 -1.10 42.29
CA THR A 50 -17.13 -0.16 41.23
C THR A 50 -15.90 0.62 40.80
N PHE A 51 -15.58 0.58 39.51
CA PHE A 51 -14.52 1.36 38.88
C PHE A 51 -15.15 2.45 38.03
N GLN A 52 -14.70 3.69 38.18
CA GLN A 52 -15.19 4.85 37.43
C GLN A 52 -14.11 5.37 36.49
N PHE A 53 -14.50 5.75 35.28
CA PHE A 53 -13.58 6.25 34.25
C PHE A 53 -14.32 7.16 33.27
N LEU A 54 -13.58 7.89 32.46
CA LEU A 54 -14.10 8.70 31.36
C LEU A 54 -14.07 7.86 30.09
N CYS A 55 -15.23 7.53 29.54
CA CYS A 55 -15.34 6.82 28.28
C CYS A 55 -15.43 7.84 27.13
N PHE A 56 -14.49 7.76 26.20
CA PHE A 56 -14.48 8.49 24.94
C PHE A 56 -15.37 7.78 23.92
N TYR A 57 -16.09 8.55 23.10
CA TYR A 57 -17.05 8.02 22.13
C TYR A 57 -17.28 9.00 20.96
N PRO A 58 -17.71 8.49 19.78
CA PRO A 58 -18.10 9.32 18.64
C PRO A 58 -19.36 10.14 18.95
N ASN A 59 -19.24 11.45 18.74
CA ASN A 59 -20.34 12.39 18.85
C ASN A 59 -20.75 12.89 17.46
N TYR A 60 -21.90 12.43 17.01
CA TYR A 60 -22.47 12.72 15.69
C TYR A 60 -23.19 14.07 15.60
N GLU A 61 -23.41 14.74 16.72
CA GLU A 61 -24.20 15.97 16.79
C GLU A 61 -23.33 17.24 16.79
N VAL A 62 -22.02 17.08 17.02
CA VAL A 62 -21.10 18.20 17.23
C VAL A 62 -20.06 18.21 16.10
N ALA A 63 -19.75 19.41 15.61
CA ALA A 63 -18.69 19.60 14.63
C ALA A 63 -17.31 19.21 15.20
N LEU A 64 -16.36 18.92 14.32
CA LEU A 64 -14.96 18.73 14.71
C LEU A 64 -14.44 20.01 15.35
N TYR A 65 -13.66 19.85 16.42
CA TYR A 65 -13.07 20.97 17.14
C TYR A 65 -11.57 20.76 17.33
N PRO A 66 -10.80 21.85 17.49
CA PRO A 66 -9.35 21.75 17.53
C PRO A 66 -8.85 21.16 18.86
N VAL A 67 -7.63 20.62 18.85
CA VAL A 67 -6.95 20.04 20.03
C VAL A 67 -6.99 20.97 21.25
N VAL A 68 -6.82 22.28 21.06
CA VAL A 68 -6.90 23.27 22.16
C VAL A 68 -8.25 23.24 22.89
N THR A 69 -9.34 22.96 22.17
CA THR A 69 -10.68 22.86 22.76
C THR A 69 -10.80 21.60 23.59
N LEU A 70 -10.30 20.45 23.11
CA LEU A 70 -10.26 19.22 23.89
C LEU A 70 -9.47 19.40 25.19
N LEU A 71 -8.28 20.01 25.09
CA LEU A 71 -7.45 20.31 26.25
C LEU A 71 -8.19 21.16 27.28
N SER A 72 -8.92 22.18 26.86
CA SER A 72 -9.69 23.05 27.77
C SER A 72 -10.75 22.29 28.58
N TYR A 73 -11.28 21.18 28.04
CA TYR A 73 -12.19 20.29 28.77
C TYR A 73 -11.43 19.37 29.73
N LEU A 74 -10.32 18.79 29.27
CA LEU A 74 -9.52 17.85 30.07
C LEU A 74 -8.82 18.51 31.26
N GLU A 75 -8.36 19.76 31.13
CA GLU A 75 -7.69 20.51 32.20
C GLU A 75 -8.61 20.82 33.39
N LYS A 76 -9.94 20.66 33.23
CA LYS A 76 -10.93 20.79 34.31
C LYS A 76 -11.14 19.48 35.09
N LEU A 77 -10.53 18.38 34.64
CA LEU A 77 -10.74 17.04 35.18
C LEU A 77 -9.57 16.63 36.09
N PRO A 78 -9.78 15.68 37.02
CA PRO A 78 -8.70 15.16 37.85
C PRO A 78 -7.63 14.47 36.98
N GLU A 79 -6.38 14.86 37.13
CA GLU A 79 -5.25 14.30 36.36
C GLU A 79 -5.16 12.76 36.43
N GLN A 80 -5.50 12.19 37.59
CA GLN A 80 -5.43 10.74 37.85
C GLN A 80 -6.70 10.00 37.40
N ALA A 81 -7.69 10.69 36.83
CA ALA A 81 -8.89 10.03 36.33
C ALA A 81 -8.52 9.08 35.18
N THR A 82 -8.97 7.84 35.30
CA THR A 82 -8.82 6.82 34.26
C THR A 82 -9.67 7.19 33.05
N ILE A 83 -9.13 6.97 31.86
CA ILE A 83 -9.82 7.15 30.59
C ILE A 83 -9.85 5.84 29.82
N ALA A 84 -10.88 5.67 28.99
CA ALA A 84 -11.02 4.49 28.13
C ALA A 84 -11.83 4.83 26.87
N ILE A 85 -11.75 3.95 25.88
CA ILE A 85 -12.57 3.95 24.68
C ILE A 85 -13.11 2.53 24.47
N LYS A 86 -14.33 2.39 23.92
CA LYS A 86 -14.85 1.07 23.54
C LYS A 86 -14.31 0.67 22.18
N ASN A 87 -13.77 -0.54 22.09
CA ASN A 87 -13.40 -1.15 20.83
C ASN A 87 -14.64 -1.70 20.09
N PRO A 88 -14.51 -2.16 18.83
CA PRO A 88 -15.62 -2.74 18.07
C PRO A 88 -16.30 -3.95 18.74
N ASP A 89 -15.56 -4.70 19.57
CA ASP A 89 -16.10 -5.84 20.35
C ASP A 89 -16.85 -5.41 21.62
N GLY A 90 -16.94 -4.10 21.91
CA GLY A 90 -17.59 -3.53 23.09
C GLY A 90 -16.74 -3.55 24.37
N ASN A 91 -15.48 -3.98 24.30
CA ASN A 91 -14.53 -3.98 25.40
C ASN A 91 -13.85 -2.61 25.56
N TYR A 92 -13.53 -2.25 26.81
CA TYR A 92 -12.77 -1.03 27.08
C TYR A 92 -11.28 -1.22 26.79
N SER A 93 -10.70 -0.23 26.12
CA SER A 93 -9.31 -0.17 25.72
C SER A 93 -8.70 1.17 26.11
N SER A 94 -7.37 1.22 26.14
CA SER A 94 -6.61 2.47 26.25
C SER A 94 -6.75 3.29 24.97
N LEU A 95 -6.49 4.60 25.08
CA LEU A 95 -6.53 5.49 23.92
C LEU A 95 -5.19 5.45 23.17
N TYR A 96 -5.30 5.54 21.85
CA TYR A 96 -4.19 5.70 20.92
C TYR A 96 -4.41 7.00 20.14
N LEU A 97 -3.34 7.77 19.99
CA LEU A 97 -3.33 9.02 19.24
C LEU A 97 -2.45 8.88 18.01
N THR A 98 -3.04 9.13 16.85
CA THR A 98 -2.34 9.12 15.57
C THR A 98 -2.68 10.35 14.77
N ILE A 99 -1.82 10.65 13.82
CA ILE A 99 -2.04 11.67 12.84
C ILE A 99 -2.43 10.98 11.54
N ASP A 100 -3.54 11.40 10.97
CA ASP A 100 -3.90 11.00 9.62
C ASP A 100 -3.94 12.21 8.69
N GLU A 101 -3.75 11.94 7.41
CA GLU A 101 -3.70 12.96 6.37
C GLU A 101 -4.28 12.47 5.04
N THR A 102 -4.91 13.39 4.32
CA THR A 102 -5.38 13.14 2.96
C THR A 102 -5.10 14.34 2.08
N ILE A 103 -5.15 14.13 0.76
CA ILE A 103 -5.01 15.18 -0.23
C ILE A 103 -6.30 15.20 -1.05
N ASP A 104 -7.03 16.32 -0.98
CA ASP A 104 -8.22 16.54 -1.80
C ASP A 104 -8.04 17.82 -2.62
N GLN A 105 -8.21 17.71 -3.93
CA GLN A 105 -8.03 18.81 -4.90
C GLN A 105 -6.69 19.57 -4.75
N GLY A 106 -5.63 18.87 -4.37
CA GLY A 106 -4.29 19.45 -4.13
C GLY A 106 -4.11 20.13 -2.77
N ASN A 107 -5.16 20.21 -1.96
CA ASN A 107 -5.08 20.67 -0.58
C ASN A 107 -4.78 19.49 0.35
N LYS A 108 -3.77 19.67 1.20
CA LYS A 108 -3.41 18.67 2.21
C LYS A 108 -4.21 18.92 3.50
N TYR A 109 -4.98 17.93 3.91
CA TYR A 109 -5.74 17.94 5.15
C TYR A 109 -5.08 17.00 6.16
N LYS A 110 -5.12 17.41 7.43
CA LYS A 110 -4.47 16.69 8.54
C LYS A 110 -5.29 16.84 9.80
N TRP A 111 -5.46 15.76 10.54
CA TRP A 111 -6.20 15.77 11.80
C TRP A 111 -5.59 14.79 12.79
N LEU A 112 -5.93 14.99 14.07
CA LEU A 112 -5.60 14.08 15.15
C LEU A 112 -6.71 13.04 15.27
N VAL A 113 -6.34 11.77 15.28
CA VAL A 113 -7.24 10.63 15.44
C VAL A 113 -7.05 10.03 16.82
N ILE A 114 -8.16 9.86 17.54
CA ILE A 114 -8.26 9.05 18.75
C ILE A 114 -8.87 7.72 18.34
N SER A 115 -8.18 6.62 18.65
CA SER A 115 -8.69 5.27 18.36
C SER A 115 -8.47 4.35 19.56
N ASP A 116 -9.18 3.22 19.56
CA ASP A 116 -8.84 2.12 20.44
C ASP A 116 -7.66 1.32 19.88
N LYS A 117 -7.13 0.40 20.68
CA LYS A 117 -6.04 -0.49 20.28
C LYS A 117 -6.31 -1.26 18.97
N LEU A 118 -7.49 -1.89 18.82
CA LEU A 118 -7.77 -2.74 17.65
C LEU A 118 -7.86 -1.90 16.38
N SER A 119 -8.58 -0.78 16.40
CA SER A 119 -8.65 0.10 15.24
C SER A 119 -7.30 0.77 14.96
N TYR A 120 -6.52 1.11 16.00
CA TYR A 120 -5.13 1.52 15.82
C TYR A 120 -4.33 0.45 15.06
N GLU A 121 -4.26 -0.77 15.59
CA GLU A 121 -3.48 -1.88 14.99
C GLU A 121 -3.93 -2.22 13.56
N ARG A 122 -5.21 -2.04 13.26
CA ARG A 122 -5.79 -2.39 11.95
C ARG A 122 -5.61 -1.30 10.89
N PHE A 123 -5.75 -0.02 11.27
CA PHE A 123 -5.86 1.08 10.30
C PHE A 123 -4.70 2.08 10.37
N PHE A 124 -4.07 2.22 11.54
CA PHE A 124 -3.11 3.30 11.78
C PHE A 124 -1.73 2.82 12.18
N LEU A 125 -1.61 1.60 12.68
CA LEU A 125 -0.35 0.90 12.78
C LEU A 125 0.05 0.57 11.35
N THR A 126 0.72 1.51 10.71
CA THR A 126 1.69 1.15 9.70
C THR A 126 2.75 0.35 10.43
N SER A 127 2.56 -0.98 10.50
CA SER A 127 3.71 -1.86 10.42
C SER A 127 4.57 -1.24 9.34
N THR A 128 5.81 -0.88 9.65
CA THR A 128 6.76 -0.73 8.55
C THR A 128 6.67 -2.07 7.85
N LEU A 129 6.02 -2.11 6.66
CA LEU A 129 5.84 -3.37 5.94
C LEU A 129 7.22 -4.00 5.94
N THR A 130 7.28 -5.26 6.37
CA THR A 130 8.53 -6.00 6.29
C THR A 130 9.03 -5.93 4.84
N ALA A 131 10.33 -6.06 4.62
CA ALA A 131 10.89 -6.05 3.27
C ALA A 131 10.16 -7.03 2.34
N GLN A 132 9.71 -8.15 2.90
CA GLN A 132 8.86 -9.14 2.25
C GLN A 132 7.51 -8.55 1.82
N GLU A 133 6.73 -7.98 2.73
CA GLU A 133 5.41 -7.41 2.40
C GLU A 133 5.52 -6.27 1.38
N GLN A 134 6.52 -5.39 1.52
CA GLN A 134 6.78 -4.33 0.55
C GLN A 134 7.10 -4.89 -0.84
N ALA A 135 7.91 -5.96 -0.90
CA ALA A 135 8.28 -6.60 -2.14
C ALA A 135 7.09 -7.29 -2.80
N LEU A 136 6.24 -7.97 -2.01
CA LEU A 136 4.99 -8.57 -2.50
C LEU A 136 4.05 -7.52 -3.09
N GLU A 137 3.84 -6.40 -2.40
CA GLU A 137 3.01 -5.31 -2.91
C GLU A 137 3.57 -4.70 -4.20
N LYS A 138 4.89 -4.46 -4.25
CA LYS A 138 5.55 -3.96 -5.46
C LYS A 138 5.33 -4.91 -6.64
N MET A 139 5.52 -6.21 -6.44
CA MET A 139 5.32 -7.19 -7.51
C MET A 139 3.86 -7.28 -7.95
N LEU A 140 2.90 -7.22 -7.04
CA LEU A 140 1.47 -7.20 -7.39
C LEU A 140 1.13 -6.01 -8.30
N LYS A 141 1.65 -4.81 -7.99
CA LYS A 141 1.51 -3.62 -8.84
C LYS A 141 2.10 -3.81 -10.23
N GLU A 142 3.25 -4.51 -10.35
CA GLU A 142 3.82 -4.83 -11.66
C GLU A 142 2.87 -5.70 -12.50
N LEU A 143 2.21 -6.70 -11.89
CA LEU A 143 1.26 -7.59 -12.58
C LEU A 143 -0.04 -6.90 -12.99
N GLU A 144 -0.56 -5.97 -12.18
CA GLU A 144 -1.76 -5.20 -12.51
C GLU A 144 -1.58 -4.39 -13.81
N THR A 145 -0.35 -3.98 -14.11
CA THR A 145 -0.04 -3.14 -15.29
C THR A 145 0.21 -3.91 -16.58
N GLU A 146 0.78 -5.13 -16.51
CA GLU A 146 1.12 -5.94 -17.66
C GLU A 146 0.85 -7.43 -17.38
N HIS A 147 -0.11 -8.04 -18.09
CA HIS A 147 -0.40 -9.47 -17.96
C HIS A 147 0.46 -10.28 -18.94
N ASP A 148 1.41 -11.01 -18.40
CA ASP A 148 2.30 -11.94 -19.13
C ASP A 148 2.44 -13.24 -18.32
N ASP A 149 2.10 -14.38 -18.92
CA ASP A 149 2.10 -15.69 -18.25
C ASP A 149 3.45 -16.04 -17.61
N THR A 150 4.56 -15.58 -18.21
CA THR A 150 5.92 -15.83 -17.68
C THR A 150 6.17 -14.97 -16.44
N VAL A 151 5.75 -13.71 -16.49
CA VAL A 151 5.83 -12.78 -15.35
C VAL A 151 4.99 -13.29 -14.18
N GLU A 152 3.76 -13.75 -14.44
CA GLU A 152 2.88 -14.34 -13.42
C GLU A 152 3.48 -15.61 -12.80
N TYR A 153 4.07 -16.47 -13.63
CA TYR A 153 4.72 -17.68 -13.16
C TYR A 153 5.91 -17.37 -12.23
N ILE A 154 6.74 -16.39 -12.59
CA ILE A 154 7.86 -15.94 -11.76
C ILE A 154 7.37 -15.28 -10.48
N HIS A 155 6.34 -14.44 -10.55
CA HIS A 155 5.70 -13.84 -9.38
C HIS A 155 5.25 -14.91 -8.38
N ASN A 156 4.50 -15.91 -8.85
CA ASN A 156 4.01 -16.99 -8.00
C ASN A 156 5.14 -17.80 -7.35
N TRP A 157 6.30 -17.91 -8.02
CA TRP A 157 7.48 -18.52 -7.46
C TRP A 157 8.19 -17.61 -6.42
N LEU A 158 8.31 -16.31 -6.69
CA LEU A 158 8.88 -15.31 -5.77
C LEU A 158 8.07 -15.19 -4.47
N CYS A 159 6.74 -15.24 -4.56
CA CYS A 159 5.84 -15.21 -3.40
C CYS A 159 6.02 -16.40 -2.44
N LYS A 160 6.62 -17.51 -2.90
CA LYS A 160 6.91 -18.70 -2.08
C LYS A 160 8.29 -18.65 -1.42
N GLN A 161 9.10 -17.62 -1.71
CA GLN A 161 10.43 -17.48 -1.12
C GLN A 161 10.34 -16.88 0.30
N ASN A 162 11.37 -17.12 1.10
CA ASN A 162 11.50 -16.57 2.45
C ASN A 162 12.95 -16.07 2.69
N ASP A 163 13.47 -15.33 1.71
CA ASP A 163 14.84 -14.83 1.69
C ASP A 163 14.81 -13.29 1.75
N GLU A 164 15.23 -12.74 2.88
CA GLU A 164 15.20 -11.30 3.12
C GLU A 164 16.08 -10.51 2.13
N PHE A 165 17.24 -11.04 1.75
CA PHE A 165 18.13 -10.39 0.77
C PHE A 165 17.51 -10.35 -0.62
N LEU A 166 16.77 -11.40 -0.99
CA LEU A 166 16.02 -11.44 -2.23
C LEU A 166 14.94 -10.35 -2.23
N PHE A 167 14.16 -10.21 -1.15
CA PHE A 167 13.12 -9.19 -1.06
C PHE A 167 13.69 -7.78 -1.08
N GLN A 168 14.80 -7.52 -0.38
CA GLN A 168 15.53 -6.25 -0.48
C GLN A 168 16.01 -5.96 -1.92
N GLY A 169 16.42 -7.00 -2.64
CA GLY A 169 16.76 -6.90 -4.06
C GLY A 169 15.57 -6.50 -4.94
N ILE A 170 14.40 -7.08 -4.70
CA ILE A 170 13.15 -6.76 -5.43
C ILE A 170 12.71 -5.32 -5.22
N LEU A 171 12.98 -4.75 -4.04
CA LEU A 171 12.61 -3.37 -3.69
C LEU A 171 13.42 -2.29 -4.41
N LYS A 172 14.55 -2.64 -5.04
CA LYS A 172 15.33 -1.67 -5.82
C LYS A 172 14.49 -1.14 -7.00
N GLU A 173 14.51 0.17 -7.22
CA GLU A 173 13.70 0.83 -8.25
C GLU A 173 14.02 0.37 -9.68
N ASP A 174 15.27 -0.02 -9.94
CA ASP A 174 15.75 -0.50 -11.23
C ASP A 174 15.58 -2.03 -11.40
N ARG A 175 14.83 -2.69 -10.51
CA ARG A 175 14.52 -4.12 -10.59
C ARG A 175 13.03 -4.32 -10.84
N THR A 176 12.71 -5.21 -11.79
CA THR A 176 11.34 -5.62 -12.13
C THR A 176 11.36 -7.10 -12.52
N ILE A 177 10.22 -7.78 -12.43
CA ILE A 177 10.08 -9.18 -12.84
C ILE A 177 10.39 -9.31 -14.35
N LYS A 178 9.91 -8.36 -15.16
CA LYS A 178 10.21 -8.29 -16.60
C LYS A 178 11.70 -8.10 -16.89
N GLY A 179 12.38 -7.32 -16.06
CA GLY A 179 13.83 -7.18 -16.11
C GLY A 179 14.54 -8.51 -15.82
N ALA A 180 14.05 -9.28 -14.85
CA ALA A 180 14.58 -10.62 -14.56
C ALA A 180 14.36 -11.58 -15.74
N VAL A 181 13.20 -11.55 -16.40
CA VAL A 181 12.95 -12.33 -17.64
C VAL A 181 13.97 -11.97 -18.72
N THR A 182 14.18 -10.67 -18.94
CA THR A 182 15.14 -10.18 -19.94
C THR A 182 16.57 -10.63 -19.60
N TYR A 183 16.94 -10.59 -18.31
CA TYR A 183 18.21 -11.09 -17.81
C TYR A 183 18.42 -12.58 -18.12
N CYS A 184 17.41 -13.41 -17.83
CA CYS A 184 17.43 -14.85 -18.13
C CYS A 184 17.57 -15.13 -19.63
N MET A 185 16.89 -14.35 -20.49
CA MET A 185 17.02 -14.48 -21.94
C MET A 185 18.45 -14.19 -22.42
N GLY A 186 19.11 -13.18 -21.85
CA GLY A 186 20.52 -12.89 -22.13
C GLY A 186 21.45 -14.04 -21.74
N LYS A 187 21.32 -14.55 -20.52
CA LYS A 187 22.08 -15.71 -20.03
C LYS A 187 21.88 -16.96 -20.88
N ALA A 188 20.64 -17.23 -21.27
CA ALA A 188 20.32 -18.36 -22.14
C ALA A 188 20.98 -18.23 -23.52
N LYS A 189 21.04 -17.01 -24.07
CA LYS A 189 21.71 -16.73 -25.34
C LYS A 189 23.23 -16.91 -25.25
N GLU A 190 23.86 -16.43 -24.19
CA GLU A 190 25.31 -16.64 -23.94
C GLU A 190 25.63 -18.15 -23.87
N GLN A 191 24.78 -18.92 -23.19
CA GLN A 191 24.93 -20.38 -23.12
C GLN A 191 24.72 -21.06 -24.50
N ALA A 192 23.91 -20.44 -25.36
CA ALA A 192 23.65 -20.91 -26.72
C ALA A 192 24.69 -20.45 -27.76
N GLU A 193 25.74 -19.69 -27.42
CA GLU A 193 26.71 -19.19 -28.43
C GLU A 193 27.39 -20.30 -29.26
N ASN A 194 27.30 -21.57 -28.84
CA ASN A 194 27.77 -22.74 -29.57
C ASN A 194 26.65 -23.70 -30.05
N GLN A 195 25.36 -23.37 -29.90
CA GLN A 195 24.21 -24.22 -30.23
C GLN A 195 23.01 -23.40 -30.78
N THR A 196 22.12 -24.01 -31.57
CA THR A 196 20.95 -23.31 -32.13
C THR A 196 19.86 -22.99 -31.10
N SER A 197 19.88 -23.63 -29.93
CA SER A 197 18.98 -23.35 -28.81
C SER A 197 19.58 -23.83 -27.50
N ALA A 198 19.36 -23.09 -26.39
CA ALA A 198 19.64 -23.58 -25.05
C ALA A 198 18.33 -24.06 -24.40
N MET A 199 18.28 -25.32 -23.96
CA MET A 199 17.21 -25.79 -23.09
C MET A 199 17.62 -25.47 -21.64
N VAL A 200 16.89 -24.56 -21.00
CA VAL A 200 17.17 -24.11 -19.63
C VAL A 200 16.14 -24.72 -18.69
N PRO A 201 16.54 -25.58 -17.74
CA PRO A 201 15.64 -26.08 -16.70
C PRO A 201 15.18 -24.95 -15.77
N ASP A 202 13.97 -25.08 -15.21
CA ASP A 202 13.39 -24.10 -14.29
C ASP A 202 14.32 -23.78 -13.11
N GLU A 203 15.01 -24.77 -12.54
CA GLU A 203 15.97 -24.56 -11.44
C GLU A 203 17.10 -23.58 -11.83
N VAL A 204 17.57 -23.66 -13.08
CA VAL A 204 18.62 -22.78 -13.60
C VAL A 204 18.06 -21.38 -13.86
N ALA A 205 16.85 -21.29 -14.43
CA ALA A 205 16.17 -20.02 -14.65
C ALA A 205 15.88 -19.30 -13.32
N PHE A 206 15.35 -20.00 -12.32
CA PHE A 206 15.11 -19.46 -10.98
C PHE A 206 16.38 -19.01 -10.27
N ARG A 207 17.50 -19.71 -10.47
CA ARG A 207 18.80 -19.26 -9.95
C ARG A 207 19.23 -17.93 -10.58
N TRP A 208 19.06 -17.76 -11.89
CA TRP A 208 19.35 -16.49 -12.56
C TRP A 208 18.41 -15.37 -12.12
N ILE A 209 17.15 -15.68 -11.82
CA ILE A 209 16.20 -14.71 -11.26
C ILE A 209 16.67 -14.23 -9.87
N LYS A 210 17.10 -15.14 -8.98
CA LYS A 210 17.69 -14.73 -7.69
C LYS A 210 18.94 -13.86 -7.90
N GLU A 211 19.82 -14.30 -8.79
CA GLU A 211 21.05 -13.58 -9.14
C GLU A 211 20.72 -12.14 -9.57
N TYR A 212 19.77 -11.95 -10.49
CA TYR A 212 19.35 -10.64 -10.98
C TYR A 212 18.97 -9.65 -9.86
N PHE A 213 18.14 -10.08 -8.91
CA PHE A 213 17.71 -9.23 -7.79
C PHE A 213 18.84 -8.98 -6.77
N MET A 214 19.75 -9.94 -6.62
CA MET A 214 20.89 -9.85 -5.70
C MET A 214 22.09 -9.08 -6.27
N LEU A 215 22.15 -8.80 -7.57
CA LEU A 215 23.20 -7.98 -8.17
C LEU A 215 23.23 -6.56 -7.57
N GLU A 216 24.42 -6.11 -7.18
CA GLU A 216 24.63 -4.72 -6.73
C GLU A 216 24.35 -3.71 -7.86
N LYS A 217 24.76 -4.03 -9.09
CA LYS A 217 24.51 -3.23 -10.30
C LYS A 217 24.15 -4.16 -11.45
N LEU A 218 23.19 -3.76 -12.29
CA LEU A 218 22.90 -4.51 -13.50
C LEU A 218 24.08 -4.41 -14.46
N PRO A 219 24.46 -5.50 -15.14
CA PRO A 219 25.36 -5.40 -16.27
C PRO A 219 24.71 -4.52 -17.35
N GLU A 220 25.53 -3.74 -18.05
CA GLU A 220 25.09 -2.98 -19.23
C GLU A 220 24.64 -3.97 -20.31
N MET A 221 23.37 -4.34 -20.28
CA MET A 221 22.79 -5.21 -21.29
C MET A 221 22.73 -4.42 -22.59
N LYS A 222 23.47 -4.87 -23.60
CA LYS A 222 23.32 -4.37 -24.97
C LYS A 222 21.85 -4.56 -25.34
N VAL A 223 21.13 -3.46 -25.56
CA VAL A 223 19.73 -3.49 -25.97
C VAL A 223 19.68 -4.13 -27.36
N ILE A 224 19.28 -5.40 -27.45
CA ILE A 224 19.18 -6.10 -28.74
C ILE A 224 17.73 -6.06 -29.20
N GLY A 225 17.50 -5.17 -30.17
CA GLY A 225 16.55 -5.21 -31.28
C GLY A 225 15.24 -6.00 -31.14
N LYS A 226 14.13 -5.29 -31.35
CA LYS A 226 12.82 -5.80 -31.78
C LYS A 226 12.97 -7.12 -32.55
N VAL A 227 12.28 -8.15 -32.06
CA VAL A 227 11.99 -9.38 -32.79
C VAL A 227 11.37 -8.98 -34.14
N MET A 228 12.16 -9.07 -35.21
CA MET A 228 11.61 -9.05 -36.56
C MET A 228 10.88 -10.37 -36.75
N THR A 229 9.55 -10.30 -36.78
CA THR A 229 8.73 -11.36 -37.32
C THR A 229 9.21 -11.68 -38.74
N THR A 230 9.55 -12.94 -38.94
CA THR A 230 10.01 -13.48 -40.21
C THR A 230 8.95 -13.24 -41.28
N THR A 231 9.23 -12.28 -42.16
CA THR A 231 8.46 -12.06 -43.39
C THR A 231 8.62 -13.30 -44.25
N LYS A 232 7.54 -14.07 -44.40
CA LYS A 232 7.46 -15.18 -45.35
C LYS A 232 7.61 -14.65 -46.77
N LYS A 233 8.63 -15.19 -47.46
CA LYS A 233 8.82 -15.42 -48.89
C LYS A 233 7.89 -14.69 -49.89
N GLN A 234 8.55 -13.92 -50.77
CA GLN A 234 8.12 -13.56 -52.13
C GLN A 234 7.51 -14.74 -52.92
N PRO A 235 6.59 -14.44 -53.85
CA PRO A 235 6.77 -14.87 -55.23
C PRO A 235 6.66 -13.72 -56.24
N ALA A 236 7.31 -13.93 -57.39
CA ALA A 236 7.58 -12.95 -58.43
C ALA A 236 6.40 -12.63 -59.36
N LYS A 237 6.39 -11.35 -59.79
CA LYS A 237 5.82 -10.69 -60.99
C LYS A 237 4.79 -11.42 -61.87
N LYS A 238 3.67 -10.72 -62.13
CA LYS A 238 3.09 -10.49 -63.48
C LYS A 238 2.29 -9.17 -63.51
N GLU A 239 2.19 -8.61 -64.70
CA GLU A 239 1.98 -7.20 -65.06
C GLU A 239 0.56 -6.60 -64.82
N GLU A 240 0.56 -5.27 -64.79
CA GLU A 240 -0.53 -4.27 -64.72
C GLU A 240 -1.63 -4.42 -65.79
N PRO A 241 -2.89 -3.93 -65.57
CA PRO A 241 -3.17 -2.48 -65.55
C PRO A 241 -4.25 -1.96 -64.57
N LYS A 242 -4.03 -0.72 -64.09
CA LYS A 242 -5.04 0.22 -63.53
C LYS A 242 -6.03 0.68 -64.63
N PRO A 243 -7.17 1.37 -64.36
CA PRO A 243 -7.58 2.10 -63.13
C PRO A 243 -9.06 1.95 -62.71
N GLN A 244 -9.43 2.41 -61.52
CA GLN A 244 -10.54 3.39 -61.32
C GLN A 244 -10.72 3.77 -59.85
N ARG A 245 -10.67 5.09 -59.60
CA ARG A 245 -11.10 5.77 -58.37
C ARG A 245 -12.61 5.65 -58.21
N LYS A 246 -13.08 5.37 -56.98
CA LYS A 246 -14.28 6.01 -56.41
C LYS A 246 -14.04 6.27 -54.92
N GLU A 247 -14.05 7.55 -54.55
CA GLU A 247 -14.37 8.02 -53.21
C GLU A 247 -15.80 7.60 -52.89
N VAL A 248 -16.04 7.07 -51.69
CA VAL A 248 -17.23 7.40 -50.91
C VAL A 248 -16.84 7.45 -49.44
N ASP A 249 -17.07 8.63 -48.90
CA ASP A 249 -17.01 9.08 -47.52
C ASP A 249 -18.28 8.62 -46.79
N GLU A 250 -18.17 8.02 -45.59
CA GLU A 250 -19.29 7.97 -44.63
C GLU A 250 -18.81 7.65 -43.20
N GLN A 251 -18.54 8.74 -42.47
CA GLN A 251 -18.99 9.06 -41.11
C GLN A 251 -19.27 7.93 -40.08
N ILE A 252 -18.46 7.98 -39.01
CA ILE A 252 -18.84 8.21 -37.60
C ILE A 252 -20.28 7.79 -37.21
N LYS A 253 -20.38 6.78 -36.33
CA LYS A 253 -21.11 6.78 -35.04
C LYS A 253 -21.22 5.34 -34.50
N LEU A 254 -20.51 5.02 -33.42
CA LEU A 254 -20.88 3.89 -32.57
C LEU A 254 -20.43 4.13 -31.11
N PHE A 255 -21.08 5.09 -30.48
CA PHE A 255 -21.27 5.13 -29.02
C PHE A 255 -22.75 4.91 -28.74
N GLU A 256 -23.02 4.33 -27.57
CA GLU A 256 -24.30 3.96 -26.94
C GLU A 256 -24.79 2.53 -27.26
N LEU A 257 -24.61 1.60 -26.30
CA LEU A 257 -25.42 1.52 -25.08
C LEU A 257 -24.60 0.98 -23.90
#